data_AF-A0A958T1M2-F1
#
_entry.id   AF-A0A958T1M2-F1
#
_cell.length_a   1.000
_cell.length_b   1.000
_cell.length_c   1.000
_cell.angle_alpha   90.00
_cell.angle_beta   90.00
_cell.angle_gamma   90.00
#
_symmetry.space_group_name_H-M   'P 1'
#
loop_
_entity.id
_entity.type
_entity.pdbx_description
1 polymer ?
#
loop_
_entity_poly.entity_id
_entity_poly.type
_entity_poly.pdbx_seq_one_letter_code
_entity_poly.pdbx_strand_id
1 'polypeptide(L)'
;MNTQKLVGALFMALSLVACSGDDDSDSPQQMTNEELIIGKWYFESKTPGSYSDCEKMGYIDFKNDGTFTIESFEDNTSTCTSTGAVTGTYTLINGVNITLMAGTETQTATIQSISQSELVVIDTGSGDVNTFDRTAG
;
A
#
# COMPACT_ATOMS: atom_id res chain seq x y z
N MET A 1 -16.31 -78.17 34.51
CA MET A 1 -17.59 -77.41 34.59
C MET A 1 -17.26 -76.03 34.05
N ASN A 2 -17.33 -75.77 32.74
CA ASN A 2 -18.50 -75.78 31.85
C ASN A 2 -19.49 -74.69 32.31
N THR A 3 -19.93 -73.73 31.48
CA THR A 3 -20.43 -73.92 30.10
C THR A 3 -20.27 -72.64 29.23
N GLN A 4 -20.25 -72.77 27.90
CA GLN A 4 -20.25 -71.68 26.90
C GLN A 4 -21.63 -70.96 26.81
N LYS A 5 -21.80 -69.78 26.19
CA LYS A 5 -21.87 -69.54 24.72
C LYS A 5 -21.75 -68.04 24.32
N LEU A 6 -21.38 -67.83 23.05
CA LEU A 6 -21.23 -66.55 22.32
C LEU A 6 -22.48 -65.62 22.31
N VAL A 7 -22.24 -64.32 22.51
CA VAL A 7 -22.73 -63.14 21.75
C VAL A 7 -21.66 -62.02 21.91
N GLY A 8 -21.31 -61.15 20.94
CA GLY A 8 -21.66 -61.16 19.51
C GLY A 8 -21.45 -59.87 18.68
N ALA A 9 -20.91 -58.75 19.20
CA ALA A 9 -20.89 -57.46 18.48
C ALA A 9 -19.50 -56.79 18.37
N LEU A 10 -18.96 -56.74 17.15
CA LEU A 10 -17.80 -55.93 16.75
C LEU A 10 -18.29 -54.60 16.20
N PHE A 11 -17.93 -53.47 16.83
CA PHE A 11 -18.16 -52.13 16.27
C PHE A 11 -16.83 -51.48 15.89
N MET A 12 -16.40 -51.74 14.65
CA MET A 12 -15.36 -50.99 13.97
C MET A 12 -16.02 -49.85 13.18
N ALA A 13 -16.05 -48.65 13.76
CA ALA A 13 -16.55 -47.46 13.08
C ALA A 13 -15.46 -46.84 12.21
N LEU A 14 -15.38 -47.28 10.95
CA LEU A 14 -14.63 -46.57 9.89
C LEU A 14 -15.40 -45.31 9.48
N SER A 15 -15.17 -44.19 10.18
CA SER A 15 -15.59 -42.88 9.69
C SER A 15 -14.59 -42.36 8.66
N LEU A 16 -14.72 -42.86 7.43
CA LEU A 16 -14.18 -42.17 6.25
C LEU A 16 -14.96 -40.87 6.08
N VAL A 17 -14.42 -39.77 6.61
CA VAL A 17 -14.91 -38.43 6.25
C VAL A 17 -14.47 -38.16 4.82
N ALA A 18 -15.34 -38.52 3.88
CA ALA A 18 -15.27 -37.99 2.54
C ALA A 18 -15.65 -36.51 2.61
N CYS A 19 -14.64 -35.63 2.63
CA CYS A 19 -14.87 -34.25 2.25
C CYS A 19 -15.23 -34.23 0.76
N SER A 20 -16.52 -34.31 0.46
CA SER A 20 -17.08 -33.62 -0.70
C SER A 20 -16.67 -32.15 -0.63
N GLY A 21 -16.17 -31.60 -1.73
CA GLY A 21 -15.60 -30.27 -1.74
C GLY A 21 -16.61 -29.16 -1.40
N ASP A 22 -16.07 -28.05 -0.91
CA ASP A 22 -16.09 -26.82 -1.71
C ASP A 22 -14.72 -26.12 -1.55
N ASP A 23 -14.31 -25.39 -2.59
CA ASP A 23 -13.02 -24.69 -2.66
C ASP A 23 -13.07 -23.34 -1.91
N ASP A 24 -12.96 -23.36 -0.58
CA ASP A 24 -12.72 -22.16 0.23
C ASP A 24 -11.24 -22.09 0.66
N SER A 25 -10.37 -21.76 -0.30
CA SER A 25 -9.01 -21.31 0.01
C SER A 25 -9.06 -19.88 0.53
N ASP A 26 -9.16 -19.73 1.85
CA ASP A 26 -8.99 -18.47 2.60
C ASP A 26 -7.55 -17.95 2.45
N SER A 27 -7.21 -17.49 1.24
CA SER A 27 -5.98 -16.79 0.94
C SER A 27 -6.10 -15.37 1.48
N PRO A 28 -5.11 -14.85 2.23
CA PRO A 28 -5.13 -13.45 2.64
C PRO A 28 -5.30 -12.57 1.40
N GLN A 29 -6.38 -11.77 1.36
CA GLN A 29 -6.58 -10.83 0.25
C GLN A 29 -5.41 -9.86 0.22
N GLN A 30 -4.57 -10.00 -0.80
CA GLN A 30 -3.48 -9.07 -1.05
C GLN A 30 -4.09 -7.74 -1.48
N MET A 31 -3.85 -6.68 -0.70
CA MET A 31 -4.36 -5.35 -1.02
C MET A 31 -3.88 -4.90 -2.41
N THR A 32 -4.77 -4.21 -3.14
CA THR A 32 -4.43 -3.65 -4.46
C THR A 32 -3.69 -2.33 -4.32
N ASN A 33 -3.10 -1.83 -5.41
CA ASN A 33 -2.41 -0.55 -5.40
C ASN A 33 -3.38 0.62 -5.15
N GLU A 34 -4.64 0.50 -5.58
CA GLU A 34 -5.73 1.45 -5.28
C GLU A 34 -6.03 1.55 -3.78
N GLU A 35 -5.87 0.45 -3.04
CA GLU A 35 -6.05 0.43 -1.58
C GLU A 35 -4.77 0.90 -0.86
N LEU A 36 -3.60 0.44 -1.32
CA LEU A 36 -2.30 0.75 -0.72
C LEU A 36 -1.89 2.23 -0.86
N ILE A 37 -2.24 2.90 -1.98
CA ILE A 37 -1.84 4.30 -2.22
C ILE A 37 -2.45 5.27 -1.20
N ILE A 38 -3.58 4.91 -0.60
CA ILE A 38 -4.36 5.78 0.29
C ILE A 38 -3.56 6.19 1.53
N GLY A 39 -3.83 7.40 2.00
CA GLY A 39 -3.23 8.04 3.16
C GLY A 39 -1.94 8.78 2.84
N LYS A 40 -1.23 9.11 3.92
CA LYS A 40 -0.02 9.93 3.88
C LYS A 40 1.23 9.12 3.55
N TRP A 41 2.08 9.72 2.72
CA TRP A 41 3.37 9.25 2.26
C TRP A 41 4.38 10.39 2.37
N TYR A 42 5.36 10.27 3.26
CA TYR A 42 6.40 11.27 3.51
C TYR A 42 7.59 11.08 2.57
N PHE A 43 8.27 12.15 2.20
CA PHE A 43 9.45 12.06 1.33
C PHE A 43 10.61 11.37 2.06
N GLU A 44 11.19 10.31 1.49
CA GLU A 44 12.32 9.59 2.09
C GLU A 44 13.60 9.69 1.24
N SER A 45 13.52 9.48 -0.07
CA SER A 45 14.68 9.70 -0.96
C SER A 45 14.28 10.06 -2.40
N LYS A 46 15.18 10.73 -3.12
CA LYS A 46 15.08 11.01 -4.55
C LYS A 46 16.36 10.61 -5.27
N THR A 47 16.25 10.08 -6.49
CA THR A 47 17.39 9.75 -7.36
C THR A 47 17.14 10.33 -8.75
N PRO A 48 18.03 11.20 -9.28
CA PRO A 48 19.27 11.70 -8.68
C PRO A 48 19.04 12.67 -7.50
N GLY A 49 20.08 12.83 -6.68
CA GLY A 49 20.09 13.76 -5.54
C GLY A 49 19.78 13.08 -4.21
N SER A 50 19.22 13.86 -3.28
CA SER A 50 18.75 13.44 -1.95
C SER A 50 17.80 14.51 -1.42
N TYR A 51 16.88 14.14 -0.52
CA TYR A 51 16.15 15.12 0.29
C TYR A 51 16.99 15.57 1.49
N SER A 52 16.89 16.83 1.90
CA SER A 52 17.36 17.28 3.23
C SER A 52 16.42 16.77 4.33
N ASP A 53 16.91 16.73 5.57
CA ASP A 53 16.09 16.37 6.74
C ASP A 53 14.84 17.26 6.86
N CYS A 54 14.91 18.52 6.39
CA CYS A 54 13.75 19.40 6.31
C CYS A 54 12.79 18.99 5.18
N GLU A 55 13.29 18.75 3.96
CA GLU A 55 12.46 18.31 2.84
C GLU A 55 11.69 17.01 3.17
N LYS A 56 12.29 16.09 3.95
CA LYS A 56 11.67 14.84 4.44
C LYS A 56 10.43 15.02 5.33
N MET A 57 10.24 16.21 5.92
CA MET A 57 9.01 16.51 6.66
C MET A 57 7.80 16.68 5.74
N GLY A 58 8.03 16.92 4.45
CA GLY A 58 6.98 17.02 3.45
C GLY A 58 6.34 15.67 3.11
N TYR A 59 5.13 15.72 2.56
CA TYR A 59 4.33 14.54 2.28
C TYR A 59 3.34 14.74 1.13
N ILE A 60 2.84 13.62 0.60
CA ILE A 60 1.65 13.52 -0.23
C ILE A 60 0.60 12.69 0.52
N ASP A 61 -0.62 13.20 0.66
CA ASP A 61 -1.75 12.51 1.29
C ASP A 61 -2.84 12.23 0.24
N PHE A 62 -3.02 10.96 -0.15
CA PHE A 62 -4.01 10.52 -1.13
C PHE A 62 -5.30 10.08 -0.42
N LYS A 63 -6.45 10.61 -0.82
CA LYS A 63 -7.73 10.40 -0.13
C LYS A 63 -8.70 9.58 -0.97
N ASN A 64 -9.52 8.78 -0.31
CA ASN A 64 -10.54 7.91 -0.93
C ASN A 64 -11.57 8.62 -1.83
N ASP A 65 -11.66 9.95 -1.77
CA ASP A 65 -12.52 10.77 -2.63
C ASP A 65 -11.84 11.18 -3.96
N GLY A 66 -10.62 10.71 -4.22
CA GLY A 66 -9.84 11.08 -5.41
C GLY A 66 -9.15 12.44 -5.28
N THR A 67 -9.10 13.04 -4.09
CA THR A 67 -8.31 14.25 -3.82
C THR A 67 -6.95 13.93 -3.21
N PHE A 68 -5.99 14.84 -3.38
CA PHE A 68 -4.69 14.75 -2.73
C PHE A 68 -4.35 16.05 -1.99
N THR A 69 -3.36 15.98 -1.10
CA THR A 69 -2.71 17.15 -0.49
C THR A 69 -1.21 16.93 -0.46
N ILE A 70 -0.44 17.82 -1.08
CA ILE A 70 1.02 17.89 -0.94
C ILE A 70 1.32 19.01 0.05
N GLU A 71 2.20 18.77 1.01
CA GLU A 71 2.83 19.83 1.79
C GLU A 71 4.34 19.65 1.69
N SER A 72 5.05 20.72 1.33
CA SER A 72 6.51 20.72 1.17
C SER A 72 7.16 21.61 2.21
N PHE A 73 8.40 21.29 2.56
CA PHE A 73 9.19 22.02 3.55
C PHE A 73 10.56 22.37 2.96
N GLU A 74 11.05 23.58 3.26
CA GLU A 74 12.33 24.08 2.79
C GLU A 74 13.15 24.70 3.93
N ASP A 75 14.48 24.56 3.82
CA ASP A 75 15.48 25.11 4.74
C ASP A 75 15.64 26.63 4.56
N ASN A 76 14.85 27.42 5.28
CA ASN A 76 14.95 28.87 5.28
C ASN A 76 15.80 29.37 6.45
N THR A 77 17.00 29.86 6.16
CA THR A 77 17.90 30.55 7.12
C THR A 77 18.11 29.81 8.47
N SER A 78 18.27 28.49 8.41
CA SER A 78 18.40 27.56 9.55
C SER A 78 17.10 27.25 10.31
N THR A 79 15.95 27.52 9.71
CA THR A 79 14.64 27.03 10.16
C THR A 79 13.98 26.21 9.06
N CYS A 80 13.50 25.02 9.39
CA CYS A 80 12.69 24.23 8.47
C CYS A 80 11.27 24.81 8.43
N THR A 81 10.79 25.20 7.26
CA THR A 81 9.51 25.92 7.10
C THR A 81 8.65 25.31 6.02
N SER A 82 7.35 25.12 6.32
CA SER A 82 6.36 24.72 5.31
C SER A 82 6.22 25.80 4.25
N THR A 83 6.30 25.40 2.97
CA THR A 83 6.08 26.29 1.83
C THR A 83 4.59 26.44 1.48
N GLY A 84 3.73 25.69 2.18
CA GLY A 84 2.28 25.68 2.04
C GLY A 84 1.75 24.36 1.47
N ALA A 85 0.48 24.10 1.72
CA ALA A 85 -0.21 22.92 1.20
C ALA A 85 -0.85 23.19 -0.16
N VAL A 86 -0.57 22.33 -1.14
CA VAL A 86 -1.22 22.28 -2.46
C VAL A 86 -2.23 21.14 -2.47
N THR A 87 -3.48 21.44 -2.80
CA THR A 87 -4.56 20.45 -2.92
C THR A 87 -5.00 20.29 -4.36
N GLY A 88 -5.33 19.07 -4.77
CA GLY A 88 -5.80 18.78 -6.11
C GLY A 88 -6.57 17.46 -6.20
N THR A 89 -6.82 17.01 -7.42
CA THR A 89 -7.41 15.70 -7.71
C THR A 89 -6.36 14.77 -8.29
N TYR A 90 -6.42 13.48 -7.96
CA TYR A 90 -5.60 12.46 -8.59
C TYR A 90 -6.45 11.39 -9.28
N THR A 91 -5.85 10.72 -10.26
CA THR A 91 -6.37 9.45 -10.79
C THR A 91 -5.26 8.41 -10.78
N LEU A 92 -5.62 7.15 -10.55
CA LEU A 92 -4.73 6.00 -10.65
C LEU A 92 -5.24 5.09 -11.77
N ILE A 93 -4.48 5.01 -12.87
CA ILE A 93 -4.87 4.27 -14.07
C ILE A 93 -4.17 2.91 -14.05
N ASN A 94 -4.98 1.84 -14.09
CA ASN A 94 -4.56 0.43 -14.03
C ASN A 94 -3.70 0.10 -12.81
N GLY A 95 -3.97 0.72 -11.65
CA GLY A 95 -3.19 0.53 -10.41
C GLY A 95 -1.75 1.03 -10.46
N VAL A 96 -1.31 1.70 -11.53
CA VAL A 96 0.14 1.98 -11.75
C VAL A 96 0.42 3.43 -12.11
N ASN A 97 -0.38 4.07 -12.97
CA ASN A 97 -0.06 5.41 -13.48
C ASN A 97 -0.85 6.46 -12.69
N ILE A 98 -0.15 7.29 -11.93
CA ILE A 98 -0.70 8.39 -11.14
C ILE A 98 -0.71 9.64 -12.03
N THR A 99 -1.86 10.31 -12.13
CA THR A 99 -1.95 11.68 -12.64
C THR A 99 -2.43 12.59 -11.51
N LEU A 100 -1.65 13.60 -11.16
CA LEU A 100 -1.98 14.65 -10.19
C LEU A 100 -2.38 15.92 -10.95
N MET A 101 -3.51 16.54 -10.58
CA MET A 101 -3.97 17.81 -11.16
C MET A 101 -4.23 18.85 -10.07
N ALA A 102 -3.56 20.00 -10.16
CA ALA A 102 -3.73 21.14 -9.26
C ALA A 102 -3.93 22.43 -10.06
N GLY A 103 -5.18 22.87 -10.20
CA GLY A 103 -5.53 24.00 -11.05
C GLY A 103 -5.29 23.67 -12.53
N THR A 104 -4.32 24.34 -13.16
CA THR A 104 -3.85 24.05 -14.53
C THR A 104 -2.63 23.14 -14.59
N GLU A 105 -1.94 22.93 -13.47
CA GLU A 105 -0.75 22.09 -13.42
C GLU A 105 -1.14 20.61 -13.42
N THR A 106 -0.38 19.80 -14.15
CA THR A 106 -0.56 18.35 -14.23
C THR A 106 0.79 17.66 -14.11
N GLN A 107 0.94 16.80 -13.10
CA GLN A 107 2.12 15.96 -12.89
C GLN A 107 1.72 14.49 -13.12
N THR A 108 2.63 13.69 -13.68
CA THR A 108 2.39 12.26 -13.91
C THR A 108 3.55 11.42 -13.38
N ALA A 109 3.23 10.36 -12.65
CA ALA A 109 4.20 9.43 -12.09
C ALA A 109 3.75 7.98 -12.27
N THR A 110 4.70 7.05 -12.27
CA THR A 110 4.47 5.61 -12.41
C THR A 110 4.88 4.90 -11.12
N ILE A 111 3.99 4.16 -10.49
CA ILE A 111 4.32 3.30 -9.34
C ILE A 111 5.28 2.21 -9.81
N GLN A 112 6.50 2.19 -9.27
CA GLN A 112 7.48 1.12 -9.47
C GLN A 112 7.24 -0.01 -8.47
N SER A 113 6.97 0.34 -7.22
CA SER A 113 6.56 -0.59 -6.16
C SER A 113 5.74 0.13 -5.10
N ILE A 114 4.81 -0.58 -4.48
CA ILE A 114 4.07 -0.09 -3.31
C ILE A 114 3.81 -1.24 -2.34
N SER A 115 3.88 -0.93 -1.05
CA SER A 115 3.63 -1.85 0.06
C SER A 115 2.86 -1.12 1.17
N GLN A 116 2.72 -1.72 2.35
CA GLN A 116 2.10 -1.04 3.49
C GLN A 116 2.95 0.13 4.02
N SER A 117 4.28 0.03 3.92
CA SER A 117 5.24 0.94 4.53
C SER A 117 6.05 1.78 3.54
N GLU A 118 6.16 1.37 2.28
CA GLU A 118 7.01 2.01 1.26
C GLU A 118 6.25 2.18 -0.07
N LEU A 119 6.44 3.34 -0.70
CA LEU A 119 5.97 3.68 -2.05
C LEU A 119 7.16 4.21 -2.86
N VAL A 120 7.41 3.61 -4.02
CA VAL A 120 8.43 4.07 -4.97
C VAL A 120 7.75 4.44 -6.28
N VAL A 121 7.96 5.67 -6.75
CA VAL A 121 7.41 6.17 -8.02
C VAL A 121 8.52 6.75 -8.90
N ILE A 122 8.30 6.69 -10.21
CA ILE A 122 9.13 7.37 -11.21
C ILE A 122 8.34 8.55 -11.75
N ASP A 123 8.88 9.77 -11.65
CA ASP A 123 8.30 10.93 -12.31
C ASP A 123 8.41 10.75 -13.83
N THR A 124 7.29 10.92 -14.55
CA THR A 124 7.26 10.62 -15.99
C THR A 124 7.83 11.77 -16.84
N GLY A 125 7.97 12.97 -16.26
CA GLY A 125 8.53 14.15 -16.92
C GLY A 125 10.04 14.25 -16.77
N SER A 126 10.58 14.03 -15.56
CA SER A 126 12.03 14.07 -15.31
C SER A 126 12.73 12.72 -15.38
N GLY A 127 12.01 11.62 -15.08
CA GLY A 127 12.59 10.29 -14.88
C GLY A 127 13.14 10.07 -13.46
N ASP A 128 12.95 11.01 -12.54
CA ASP A 128 13.46 10.91 -11.18
C ASP A 128 12.70 9.83 -10.38
N VAL A 129 13.44 8.98 -9.66
CA VAL A 129 12.86 7.97 -8.78
C VAL A 129 12.70 8.58 -7.39
N ASN A 130 11.48 8.58 -6.86
CA ASN A 130 11.15 9.12 -5.54
C ASN A 130 10.62 7.99 -4.66
N THR A 131 11.19 7.85 -3.47
CA THR A 131 10.80 6.89 -2.44
C THR A 131 10.13 7.64 -1.30
N PHE A 132 9.04 7.06 -0.80
CA PHE A 132 8.24 7.57 0.30
C PHE A 132 7.98 6.47 1.32
N ASP A 133 7.79 6.85 2.58
CA ASP A 133 7.32 5.94 3.62
C ASP A 133 6.15 6.53 4.45
N ARG A 134 5.67 5.81 5.47
CA ARG A 134 4.51 6.20 6.29
C ARG A 134 4.83 7.10 7.49
N THR A 135 6.07 7.52 7.67
CA THR A 135 6.63 8.21 8.84
C THR A 135 7.31 9.49 8.41
N ALA A 136 7.18 10.57 9.18
CA ALA A 136 8.01 11.76 8.93
C ALA A 136 9.49 11.42 9.23
N GLY A 137 10.38 11.83 8.32
CA GLY A 137 11.84 11.73 8.50
C GLY A 137 12.40 12.69 9.56
#